data_AF-A0A6B1DGF9-F1
#
_entry.id   AF-A0A6B1DGF9-F1
#
_cell.length_a   1.000
_cell.length_b   1.000
_cell.length_c   1.000
_cell.angle_alpha   90.00
_cell.angle_beta   90.00
_cell.angle_gamma   90.00
#
_symmetry.space_group_name_H-M   'P 1'
#
loop_
_entity.id
_entity.type
_entity.pdbx_description
1 polymer ?
#
loop_
_entity_poly.entity_id
_entity_poly.type
_entity_poly.pdbx_seq_one_letter_code
_entity_poly.pdbx_strand_id
1 'polypeptide(L)'
;MRSWLPFVIMTVLSWGTYIPTLHRGTTALGGSGIHAFLLVGVAYLLVAIAVPGVMVLRAGSWSTFTPNGMAFTLAAGVLGALGALGIVLALVNGGRPSVVPPLVFAGAPIVSVFVAMLYNPPQQSPSPLFFVGILMAAAGAFLVLTYRPH
;
A
#
# COMPACT_ATOMS: atom_id res chain seq x y z
N MET A 1 3.13 -24.97 11.40
CA MET A 1 3.03 -23.52 11.68
C MET A 1 2.67 -22.80 10.38
N ARG A 2 1.53 -22.08 10.30
CA ARG A 2 1.24 -21.25 9.12
C ARG A 2 2.24 -20.09 9.10
N SER A 3 3.24 -20.18 8.25
CA SER A 3 4.30 -19.16 8.16
C SER A 3 3.81 -17.98 7.33
N TRP A 4 3.16 -17.01 7.98
CA TRP A 4 2.70 -15.76 7.35
C TRP A 4 3.80 -14.67 7.35
N LEU A 5 4.76 -14.77 8.27
CA LEU A 5 5.88 -13.84 8.40
C LEU A 5 6.72 -13.67 7.12
N PRO A 6 7.03 -14.72 6.33
CA PRO A 6 7.77 -14.56 5.08
C PRO A 6 7.05 -13.66 4.07
N PHE A 7 5.72 -13.71 4.00
CA PHE A 7 4.95 -12.85 3.10
C PHE A 7 4.96 -11.40 3.58
N VAL A 8 4.92 -11.17 4.90
CA VAL A 8 5.08 -9.83 5.47
C VAL A 8 6.47 -9.27 5.15
N ILE A 9 7.53 -10.06 5.32
CA ILE A 9 8.90 -9.65 4.96
C ILE A 9 8.99 -9.33 3.47
N MET A 10 8.44 -10.18 2.60
CA MET A 10 8.36 -9.93 1.16
C MET A 10 7.65 -8.60 0.87
N THR A 11 6.49 -8.34 1.48
CA THR A 11 5.75 -7.09 1.31
C THR A 11 6.56 -5.87 1.76
N VAL A 12 7.23 -5.94 2.92
CA VAL A 12 8.08 -4.85 3.42
C VAL A 12 9.24 -4.58 2.46
N LEU A 13 9.92 -5.62 1.98
CA LEU A 13 11.02 -5.48 1.03
C LEU A 13 10.55 -4.92 -0.33
N SER A 14 9.43 -5.41 -0.87
CA SER A 14 8.87 -4.93 -2.13
C SER A 14 8.45 -3.46 -2.04
N TRP A 15 7.68 -3.07 -1.03
CA TRP A 15 7.27 -1.67 -0.86
C TRP A 15 8.43 -0.74 -0.47
N GLY A 16 9.37 -1.22 0.34
CA GLY A 16 10.57 -0.46 0.71
C GLY A 16 11.47 -0.15 -0.47
N THR A 17 11.60 -1.08 -1.43
CA THR A 17 12.39 -0.88 -2.65
C THR A 17 11.62 -0.23 -3.79
N TYR A 18 10.28 -0.26 -3.75
CA TYR A 18 9.41 0.30 -4.79
C TYR A 18 9.65 1.77 -5.06
N ILE A 19 9.60 2.65 -4.05
CA ILE A 19 9.69 4.10 -4.27
C ILE A 19 11.07 4.54 -4.81
N PRO A 20 12.20 4.09 -4.24
CA PRO A 20 13.51 4.40 -4.81
C PRO A 20 13.66 3.93 -6.26
N THR A 21 13.16 2.75 -6.58
CA THR A 21 13.19 2.18 -7.93
C THR A 21 12.30 2.98 -8.89
N LEU A 22 11.09 3.34 -8.45
CA LEU A 22 10.16 4.18 -9.21
C LEU A 22 10.75 5.56 -9.47
N HIS A 23 11.41 6.17 -8.49
CA HIS A 23 12.08 7.45 -8.67
C HIS A 23 13.18 7.35 -9.73
N ARG A 24 14.05 6.33 -9.66
CA ARG A 24 15.07 6.09 -10.69
C ARG A 24 14.45 5.88 -12.08
N GLY A 25 13.40 5.07 -12.18
CA GLY A 25 12.68 4.84 -13.44
C GLY A 25 12.05 6.12 -13.99
N THR A 26 11.46 6.94 -13.11
CA THR A 26 10.89 8.24 -13.48
C THR A 26 11.96 9.19 -14.02
N THR A 27 13.13 9.27 -13.38
CA THR A 27 14.26 10.06 -13.86
C THR A 27 14.76 9.57 -15.21
N ALA A 28 14.87 8.25 -15.41
CA ALA A 28 15.25 7.66 -16.70
C ALA A 28 14.24 7.92 -17.82
N LEU A 29 12.96 8.12 -17.48
CA LEU A 29 11.88 8.51 -18.37
C LEU A 29 11.74 10.04 -18.51
N GLY A 30 12.83 10.80 -18.35
CA GLY A 30 12.84 12.26 -18.51
C GLY A 30 12.04 13.01 -17.43
N GLY A 31 11.87 12.41 -16.26
CA GLY A 31 11.10 12.99 -15.14
C GLY A 31 9.59 12.76 -15.23
N SER A 32 9.10 11.98 -16.20
CA SER A 32 7.66 11.80 -16.38
C SER A 32 7.07 10.72 -15.45
N GLY A 33 6.53 11.16 -14.31
CA GLY A 33 5.89 10.26 -13.34
C GLY A 33 4.66 9.53 -13.90
N ILE A 34 3.94 10.12 -14.85
CA ILE A 34 2.76 9.49 -15.46
C ILE A 34 3.15 8.29 -16.32
N HIS A 35 4.21 8.38 -17.13
CA HIS A 35 4.71 7.24 -17.90
C HIS A 35 5.26 6.15 -16.97
N ALA A 36 6.00 6.55 -15.93
CA ALA A 36 6.48 5.61 -14.93
C ALA A 36 5.30 4.86 -14.25
N PHE A 37 4.24 5.58 -13.89
CA PHE A 37 3.03 4.98 -13.30
C PHE A 37 2.28 4.08 -14.27
N LEU A 38 2.20 4.43 -15.56
CA LEU A 38 1.62 3.55 -16.57
C LEU A 38 2.33 2.19 -16.61
N LEU A 39 3.67 2.19 -16.57
CA LEU A 39 4.46 0.96 -16.52
C LEU A 39 4.26 0.19 -15.21
N VAL A 40 4.10 0.87 -14.08
CA VAL A 40 3.68 0.23 -12.81
C VAL A 40 2.32 -0.43 -12.97
N GLY A 41 1.36 0.23 -13.62
CA GLY A 41 0.03 -0.31 -13.91
C GLY A 41 0.09 -1.58 -14.77
N VAL A 42 0.94 -1.59 -15.80
CA VAL A 42 1.19 -2.80 -16.61
C VAL A 42 1.75 -3.93 -15.76
N ALA A 43 2.75 -3.65 -14.91
CA ALA A 43 3.30 -4.65 -14.01
C ALA A 43 2.24 -5.20 -13.02
N TYR A 44 1.36 -4.34 -12.52
CA TYR A 44 0.25 -4.74 -11.65
C TYR A 44 -0.72 -5.66 -12.38
N LEU A 45 -1.10 -5.33 -13.62
CA LEU A 45 -1.96 -6.19 -14.43
C LEU A 45 -1.35 -7.59 -14.60
N LEU A 46 -0.06 -7.65 -14.94
CA LEU A 46 0.64 -8.92 -15.16
C LEU A 46 0.71 -9.74 -13.87
N VAL A 47 1.18 -9.16 -12.76
CA VAL A 47 1.37 -9.90 -11.50
C VAL A 47 0.04 -10.22 -10.82
N ALA A 48 -0.86 -9.24 -10.73
CA ALA A 48 -2.13 -9.38 -10.01
C ALA A 48 -3.17 -10.23 -10.75
N ILE A 49 -2.99 -10.49 -12.04
CA ILE A 49 -3.83 -11.45 -12.79
C ILE A 49 -3.12 -12.80 -12.92
N ALA A 50 -1.87 -12.83 -13.39
CA ALA A 50 -1.23 -14.09 -13.74
C ALA A 50 -0.99 -14.98 -12.51
N VAL A 51 -0.46 -14.42 -11.42
CA VAL A 51 -0.11 -15.21 -10.22
C VAL A 51 -1.36 -15.79 -9.55
N PRO A 52 -2.34 -14.99 -9.09
CA PRO A 52 -3.54 -15.55 -8.48
C PRO A 52 -4.42 -16.30 -9.49
N GLY A 53 -4.42 -15.93 -10.78
CA GLY A 53 -5.13 -16.65 -11.82
C GLY A 53 -4.66 -18.10 -11.97
N VAL A 54 -3.33 -18.33 -11.98
CA VAL A 54 -2.77 -19.69 -11.96
C VAL A 54 -3.13 -20.42 -10.67
N MET A 55 -3.14 -19.74 -9.52
CA MET A 55 -3.52 -20.35 -8.24
C MET A 55 -4.99 -20.80 -8.24
N VAL A 56 -5.91 -19.95 -8.70
CA VAL A 56 -7.34 -20.27 -8.80
C VAL A 56 -7.57 -21.39 -9.82
N LEU A 57 -6.90 -21.34 -10.97
CA LEU A 57 -7.00 -22.37 -12.00
C LEU A 57 -6.58 -23.74 -11.46
N ARG A 58 -5.46 -23.81 -10.73
CA ARG A 58 -4.98 -25.06 -10.10
C ARG A 58 -5.87 -25.55 -8.98
N ALA A 59 -6.48 -24.64 -8.22
CA ALA A 59 -7.37 -24.97 -7.12
C ALA A 59 -8.79 -25.37 -7.59
N GLY A 60 -9.17 -25.03 -8.84
CA GLY A 60 -10.52 -25.25 -9.35
C GLY A 60 -11.60 -24.45 -8.60
N SER A 61 -11.22 -23.42 -7.86
CA SER A 61 -12.08 -22.75 -6.86
C SER A 61 -12.95 -21.63 -7.42
N TRP A 62 -13.38 -21.74 -8.67
CA TRP A 62 -14.13 -20.70 -9.40
C TRP A 62 -15.50 -20.38 -8.78
N SER A 63 -16.10 -21.32 -8.06
CA SER A 63 -17.37 -21.10 -7.35
C SER A 63 -17.28 -20.13 -6.17
N THR A 64 -16.06 -19.74 -5.76
CA THR A 64 -15.85 -18.81 -4.63
C THR A 64 -16.14 -17.36 -5.00
N PHE A 65 -16.20 -17.02 -6.30
CA PHE A 65 -16.49 -15.67 -6.78
C PHE A 65 -17.97 -15.31 -6.54
N THR A 66 -18.26 -14.64 -5.43
CA THR A 66 -19.58 -14.08 -5.14
C THR A 66 -19.66 -12.61 -5.61
N PRO A 67 -20.85 -12.10 -6.01
CA PRO A 67 -21.00 -10.71 -6.46
C PRO A 67 -20.49 -9.69 -5.44
N ASN A 68 -20.83 -9.86 -4.15
CA ASN A 68 -20.38 -8.97 -3.09
C ASN A 68 -18.86 -9.06 -2.88
N GLY A 69 -18.30 -10.27 -2.84
CA GLY A 69 -16.85 -10.46 -2.70
C GLY A 69 -16.08 -9.81 -3.85
N MET A 70 -16.54 -9.98 -5.08
CA MET A 70 -15.97 -9.31 -6.26
C MET A 70 -16.07 -7.78 -6.16
N ALA A 71 -17.23 -7.24 -5.79
CA ALA A 71 -17.42 -5.79 -5.69
C ALA A 71 -16.47 -5.16 -4.65
N PHE A 72 -16.38 -5.70 -3.44
CA PHE A 72 -15.50 -5.18 -2.40
C PHE A 72 -14.02 -5.33 -2.75
N THR A 73 -13.62 -6.46 -3.34
CA THR A 73 -12.21 -6.68 -3.72
C THR A 73 -11.79 -5.83 -4.92
N LEU A 74 -12.67 -5.60 -5.90
CA LEU A 74 -12.44 -4.65 -6.98
C LEU A 74 -12.33 -3.22 -6.46
N ALA A 75 -13.25 -2.80 -5.56
CA ALA A 75 -13.17 -1.49 -4.91
C ALA A 75 -11.85 -1.32 -4.13
N ALA A 76 -11.43 -2.36 -3.39
CA ALA A 76 -10.13 -2.35 -2.71
C ALA A 76 -8.95 -2.22 -3.71
N GLY A 77 -9.02 -2.89 -4.86
CA GLY A 77 -8.05 -2.73 -5.94
C GLY A 77 -7.97 -1.30 -6.49
N VAL A 78 -9.12 -0.66 -6.71
CA VAL A 78 -9.20 0.75 -7.13
C VAL A 78 -8.59 1.67 -6.07
N LEU A 79 -8.94 1.48 -4.79
CA LEU A 79 -8.36 2.27 -3.69
C LEU A 79 -6.83 2.13 -3.63
N GLY A 80 -6.30 0.92 -3.82
CA GLY A 80 -4.86 0.68 -3.90
C GLY A 80 -4.19 1.38 -5.09
N ALA A 81 -4.81 1.31 -6.27
CA ALA A 81 -4.31 1.98 -7.48
C ALA A 81 -4.33 3.51 -7.35
N LEU A 82 -5.40 4.08 -6.78
CA LEU A 82 -5.50 5.51 -6.49
C LEU A 82 -4.47 5.95 -5.45
N GLY A 83 -4.20 5.14 -4.42
CA GLY A 83 -3.16 5.41 -3.44
C GLY A 83 -1.76 5.47 -4.09
N ALA A 84 -1.44 4.51 -4.96
CA ALA A 84 -0.18 4.50 -5.71
C ALA A 84 -0.06 5.69 -6.68
N LEU A 85 -1.15 6.03 -7.39
CA LEU A 85 -1.22 7.22 -8.23
C LEU A 85 -1.00 8.50 -7.41
N GLY A 86 -1.62 8.60 -6.23
CA GLY A 86 -1.46 9.73 -5.31
C GLY A 86 -0.01 9.95 -4.89
N ILE A 87 0.75 8.88 -4.64
CA ILE A 87 2.20 8.98 -4.36
C ILE A 87 2.93 9.56 -5.58
N VAL A 88 2.66 9.06 -6.78
CA VAL A 88 3.28 9.58 -8.01
C VAL A 88 2.95 11.06 -8.20
N LEU A 89 1.68 11.43 -8.07
CA LEU A 89 1.22 12.81 -8.18
C LEU A 89 1.90 13.71 -7.14
N ALA A 90 2.04 13.25 -5.89
CA ALA A 90 2.77 14.00 -4.87
C ALA A 90 4.23 14.23 -5.25
N LEU A 91 4.92 13.22 -5.80
CA LEU A 91 6.32 13.33 -6.21
C LEU A 91 6.51 14.28 -7.42
N VAL A 92 5.66 14.19 -8.44
CA VAL A 92 5.75 15.10 -9.61
C VAL A 92 5.35 16.55 -9.26
N ASN A 93 4.57 16.75 -8.20
CA ASN A 93 4.22 18.07 -7.66
C ASN A 93 5.17 18.55 -6.55
N GLY A 94 6.45 18.11 -6.56
CA GLY A 94 7.51 18.63 -5.68
C GLY A 94 7.69 17.88 -4.36
N GLY A 95 6.93 16.82 -4.12
CA GLY A 95 7.15 15.90 -3.00
C GLY A 95 8.50 15.18 -3.12
N ARG A 96 9.18 14.99 -1.99
CA ARG A 96 10.49 14.32 -1.95
C ARG A 96 10.32 12.81 -1.69
N PRO A 97 11.08 11.93 -2.38
CA PRO A 97 11.05 10.48 -2.11
C PRO A 97 11.38 10.10 -0.66
N SER A 98 12.12 10.95 0.05
CA SER A 98 12.43 10.77 1.45
C SER A 98 11.34 11.28 2.42
N VAL A 99 10.34 12.02 1.94
CA VAL A 99 9.23 12.57 2.75
C VAL A 99 7.91 11.85 2.49
N VAL A 100 7.53 11.73 1.21
CA VAL A 100 6.18 11.30 0.82
C VAL A 100 5.87 9.88 1.30
N PRO A 101 6.73 8.86 1.07
CA PRO A 101 6.40 7.50 1.48
C PRO A 101 6.31 7.33 3.00
N PRO A 102 7.27 7.82 3.83
CA PRO A 102 7.12 7.71 5.28
C PRO A 102 5.82 8.36 5.80
N LEU A 103 5.41 9.49 5.24
CA LEU A 103 4.16 10.15 5.61
C LEU A 103 2.93 9.28 5.26
N VAL A 104 2.90 8.71 4.05
CA VAL A 104 1.82 7.83 3.60
C VAL A 104 1.77 6.55 4.44
N PHE A 105 2.91 5.89 4.66
CA PHE A 105 2.98 4.62 5.41
C PHE A 105 2.78 4.80 6.91
N ALA A 106 2.98 6.00 7.46
CA ALA A 106 2.58 6.32 8.83
C ALA A 106 1.07 6.58 8.96
N GLY A 107 0.48 7.26 7.97
CA GLY A 107 -0.94 7.62 7.98
C GLY A 107 -1.89 6.49 7.59
N ALA A 108 -1.52 5.67 6.60
CA ALA A 108 -2.39 4.62 6.06
C ALA A 108 -2.85 3.58 7.10
N PRO A 109 -2.01 3.08 8.03
CA PRO A 109 -2.46 2.20 9.09
C PRO A 109 -3.52 2.82 9.99
N ILE A 110 -3.42 4.12 10.29
CA ILE A 110 -4.39 4.84 11.13
C ILE A 110 -5.76 4.85 10.44
N VAL A 111 -5.81 5.23 9.17
CA VAL A 111 -7.05 5.22 8.37
C VAL A 111 -7.62 3.80 8.27
N SER A 112 -6.76 2.80 8.07
CA SER A 112 -7.18 1.40 7.99
C SER A 112 -7.88 0.94 9.26
N VAL A 113 -7.43 1.36 10.44
CA VAL A 113 -8.10 0.98 11.69
C VAL A 113 -9.48 1.63 11.80
N PHE A 114 -9.62 2.91 11.45
CA PHE A 114 -10.93 3.57 11.46
C PHE A 114 -11.91 2.94 10.46
N VAL A 115 -11.47 2.63 9.24
CA VAL A 115 -12.31 1.93 8.25
C VAL A 115 -12.70 0.54 8.77
N ALA A 116 -11.78 -0.18 9.41
CA ALA A 116 -12.09 -1.47 10.01
C ALA A 116 -13.11 -1.35 11.16
N MET A 117 -13.03 -0.30 11.97
CA MET A 117 -14.03 0.01 13.00
C MET A 117 -15.39 0.38 12.40
N LEU A 118 -15.44 1.00 11.23
CA LEU A 118 -16.71 1.28 10.54
C LEU A 118 -17.36 -0.01 10.01
N TYR A 119 -16.56 -0.92 9.45
CA TYR A 119 -17.06 -2.21 8.96
C TYR A 119 -17.43 -3.17 10.10
N ASN A 120 -16.70 -3.11 11.21
CA ASN A 120 -16.95 -3.92 12.40
C ASN A 120 -16.95 -3.01 13.63
N PRO A 121 -18.08 -2.36 13.94
CA PRO A 121 -18.20 -1.46 15.08
C PRO A 121 -17.74 -2.13 16.38
N PRO A 122 -16.85 -1.49 17.15
CA PRO A 122 -16.33 -2.08 18.37
C PRO A 122 -17.43 -2.17 19.43
N GLN A 123 -17.55 -3.33 20.08
CA GLN A 123 -18.56 -3.58 21.11
C GLN A 123 -18.26 -2.83 22.43
N GLN A 124 -17.01 -2.41 22.61
CA GLN A 124 -16.54 -1.64 23.77
C GLN A 124 -15.69 -0.47 23.25
N SER A 125 -15.58 0.59 24.04
CA SER A 125 -14.73 1.73 23.68
C SER A 125 -13.28 1.29 23.45
N PRO A 126 -12.59 1.78 22.39
CA PRO A 126 -11.20 1.48 22.17
C PRO A 126 -10.35 1.83 23.39
N SER A 127 -9.41 0.95 23.76
CA SER A 127 -8.49 1.21 24.87
C SER A 127 -7.74 2.52 24.64
N PRO A 128 -7.55 3.38 25.67
CA PRO A 128 -6.73 4.58 25.55
C PRO A 128 -5.32 4.33 24.98
N LEU A 129 -4.75 3.14 25.22
CA LEU A 129 -3.45 2.73 24.68
C LEU A 129 -3.42 2.64 23.15
N PHE A 130 -4.57 2.41 22.51
CA PHE A 130 -4.67 2.43 21.05
C PHE A 130 -4.31 3.82 20.48
N PHE A 131 -4.84 4.88 21.10
CA PHE A 131 -4.54 6.26 20.70
C PHE A 131 -3.09 6.63 21.00
N VAL A 132 -2.52 6.12 22.10
CA VAL A 132 -1.08 6.25 22.39
C VAL A 132 -0.25 5.59 21.28
N GLY A 133 -0.64 4.41 20.80
CA GLY A 133 0.01 3.73 19.69
C GLY A 133 0.00 4.56 18.39
N ILE A 134 -1.13 5.22 18.08
CA ILE A 134 -1.23 6.17 16.95
C ILE A 134 -0.24 7.33 17.13
N LEU A 135 -0.19 7.93 18.32
CA LEU A 135 0.75 9.02 18.62
C LEU A 135 2.21 8.57 18.50
N MET A 136 2.53 7.36 18.95
CA MET A 136 3.88 6.78 18.82
C MET A 136 4.25 6.51 17.36
N ALA A 137 3.31 6.03 16.53
CA ALA A 137 3.54 5.85 15.10
C ALA A 137 3.80 7.19 14.40
N ALA A 138 3.01 8.23 14.74
CA ALA A 138 3.23 9.59 14.25
C ALA A 138 4.59 10.15 14.70
N ALA A 139 4.98 9.93 15.97
CA ALA A 139 6.28 10.34 16.50
C ALA A 139 7.43 9.60 15.81
N GLY A 140 7.30 8.29 15.58
CA GLY A 140 8.29 7.51 14.84
C GLY A 140 8.47 8.02 13.41
N ALA A 141 7.37 8.32 12.72
CA ALA A 141 7.41 8.93 11.39
C ALA A 141 8.08 10.31 11.42
N PHE A 142 7.75 11.15 12.41
CA PHE A 142 8.40 12.44 12.62
C PHE A 142 9.92 12.30 12.82
N LEU A 143 10.36 11.39 13.68
CA LEU A 143 11.78 11.15 13.93
C LEU A 143 12.51 10.70 12.66
N VAL A 144 11.93 9.76 11.90
CA VAL A 144 12.50 9.30 10.62
C VAL A 144 12.60 10.45 9.62
N LEU A 145 11.58 11.30 9.54
CA LEU A 145 11.56 12.44 8.62
C LEU A 145 12.55 13.55 9.01
N THR A 146 12.72 13.81 10.30
CA THR A 146 13.60 14.85 10.85
C THR A 146 15.08 14.43 10.83
N TYR A 147 15.38 13.17 11.17
CA TYR A 147 16.76 12.69 11.36
C TYR A 147 17.27 11.78 10.23
N ARG A 148 16.59 11.74 9.08
CA ARG A 148 17.09 10.98 7.93
C ARG A 148 18.50 11.46 7.52
N PRO A 149 19.46 10.54 7.31
CA PRO A 149 20.71 10.90 6.65
C PRO A 149 20.39 11.25 5.19
N HIS A 150 21.02 12.31 4.68
CA HIS A 150 20.74 12.95 3.39
C HIS A 150 20.50 11.98 2.23
#